data_AF-A0A923VJQ6-F1
#
_entry.id   AF-A0A923VJQ6-F1
#
_cell.length_a   1.000
_cell.length_b   1.000
_cell.length_c   1.000
_cell.angle_alpha   90.00
_cell.angle_beta   90.00
_cell.angle_gamma   90.00
#
_symmetry.space_group_name_H-M   'P 1'
#
loop_
_entity.id
_entity.type
_entity.pdbx_description
1 polymer ?
#
loop_
_entity_poly.entity_id
_entity_poly.type
_entity_poly.pdbx_seq_one_letter_code
_entity_poly.pdbx_strand_id
1 'polypeptide(L)'
;MSSYSQTVFKYSGVQYTGTGNYTAIRSKVLDSQVYSSPLGIEIDTAGRIYITNEHNIFLLFNGKSKLMAGYNLDPVDGSDYKNGTGIASRFSQPAGIAVNRSTNSMVIVDMGNNLIRSLSPYLNSFTDETAGFIAGTKSFVGGWADGAVATAKFNVPDGVAVNTNGDIYVSDRDGHCIRKISGGNVTTIAGTHGTSGNKDGTGIAATFMNPRGLYLESSTSLLVADYGNQRIRRINLTTNAVTTVISSGLDGPSDLCVVNGQMYITDLLSVKKY
;
A
#
# COMPACT_ATOMS: atom_id res chain seq x y z
N MET A 1 18.95 -26.02 15.21
CA MET A 1 18.21 -25.08 14.36
C MET A 1 18.18 -25.65 12.96
N SER A 2 17.04 -26.17 12.49
CA SER A 2 16.89 -26.56 11.09
C SER A 2 16.91 -25.28 10.25
N SER A 3 17.99 -25.04 9.52
CA SER A 3 18.07 -23.96 8.55
C SER A 3 17.05 -24.21 7.44
N TYR A 4 15.91 -23.55 7.50
CA TYR A 4 14.98 -23.51 6.38
C TYR A 4 15.61 -22.65 5.30
N SER A 5 16.37 -23.25 4.39
CA SER A 5 16.87 -22.54 3.22
C SER A 5 15.68 -22.19 2.34
N GLN A 6 15.35 -20.90 2.27
CA GLN A 6 14.41 -20.41 1.27
C GLN A 6 15.20 -20.04 0.01
N THR A 7 14.77 -20.55 -1.15
CA THR A 7 15.32 -20.11 -2.42
C THR A 7 14.59 -18.85 -2.86
N VAL A 8 15.32 -17.75 -3.02
CA VAL A 8 14.79 -16.50 -3.55
C VAL A 8 15.11 -16.44 -5.04
N PHE A 9 14.08 -16.23 -5.86
CA PHE A 9 14.23 -16.03 -7.30
C PHE A 9 13.89 -14.58 -7.65
N LYS A 10 14.69 -13.97 -8.52
CA LYS A 10 14.32 -12.71 -9.16
C LYS A 10 13.17 -12.99 -10.13
N TYR A 11 12.04 -12.30 -9.94
CA TYR A 11 10.90 -12.38 -10.86
C TYR A 11 10.96 -11.31 -11.96
N SER A 12 11.40 -10.09 -11.63
CA SER A 12 11.45 -8.97 -12.57
C SER A 12 12.49 -7.92 -12.17
N GLY A 13 13.09 -7.31 -13.18
CA GLY A 13 13.77 -6.03 -13.16
C GLY A 13 15.15 -5.90 -12.51
N VAL A 14 15.76 -4.75 -12.70
CA VAL A 14 17.08 -4.37 -12.20
C VAL A 14 16.96 -3.10 -11.35
N GLN A 15 17.85 -2.97 -10.37
CA GLN A 15 17.93 -1.77 -9.56
C GLN A 15 18.41 -0.58 -10.41
N TYR A 16 17.78 0.58 -10.24
CA TYR A 16 18.32 1.84 -10.73
C TYR A 16 19.52 2.26 -9.86
N THR A 17 20.68 2.46 -10.49
CA THR A 17 21.92 2.87 -9.81
C THR A 17 22.43 4.24 -10.25
N GLY A 18 21.66 4.97 -11.05
CA GLY A 18 22.02 6.30 -11.54
C GLY A 18 21.77 7.39 -10.49
N THR A 19 22.36 8.56 -10.73
CA THR A 19 21.99 9.81 -10.05
C THR A 19 21.07 10.61 -10.97
N GLY A 20 20.03 11.25 -10.42
CA GLY A 20 19.05 11.98 -11.21
C GLY A 20 17.97 11.08 -11.82
N ASN A 21 17.35 11.57 -12.89
CA ASN A 21 15.94 11.32 -13.18
C ASN A 21 15.64 9.94 -13.79
N TYR A 22 14.66 9.25 -13.21
CA TYR A 22 14.20 7.95 -13.69
C TYR A 22 13.09 8.11 -14.76
N THR A 23 13.36 7.68 -15.99
CA THR A 23 12.36 7.64 -17.09
C THR A 23 11.72 6.25 -17.12
N ALA A 24 10.42 6.16 -16.82
CA ALA A 24 9.69 4.90 -16.94
C ALA A 24 9.56 4.50 -18.43
N ILE A 25 10.14 3.36 -18.82
CA ILE A 25 9.99 2.85 -20.19
C ILE A 25 8.71 2.02 -20.30
N ARG A 26 7.91 2.28 -21.34
CA ARG A 26 6.52 1.83 -21.47
C ARG A 26 6.32 0.31 -21.50
N SER A 27 7.26 -0.45 -22.05
CA SER A 27 7.25 -1.90 -21.97
C SER A 27 8.64 -2.48 -22.14
N LYS A 28 8.98 -3.44 -21.27
CA LYS A 28 10.25 -4.16 -21.27
C LYS A 28 9.99 -5.65 -21.03
N VAL A 29 10.90 -6.51 -21.47
CA VAL A 29 10.97 -7.86 -20.89
C VAL A 29 11.31 -7.74 -19.41
N LEU A 30 10.70 -8.57 -18.56
CA LEU A 30 10.73 -8.42 -17.10
C LEU A 30 12.14 -8.11 -16.57
N ASP A 31 13.14 -8.88 -16.99
CA ASP A 31 14.52 -8.75 -16.49
C ASP A 31 15.20 -7.41 -16.77
N SER A 32 14.73 -6.67 -17.77
CA SER A 32 15.31 -5.39 -18.20
C SER A 32 14.54 -4.17 -17.68
N GLN A 33 13.42 -4.38 -16.99
CA GLN A 33 12.68 -3.29 -16.35
C GLN A 33 13.51 -2.72 -15.21
N VAL A 34 13.76 -1.41 -15.21
CA VAL A 34 14.48 -0.78 -14.10
C VAL A 34 13.47 -0.40 -13.02
N TYR A 35 13.80 -0.54 -11.73
CA TYR A 35 13.01 -0.03 -10.61
C TYR A 35 13.88 0.91 -9.76
N SER A 36 13.29 2.00 -9.26
CA SER A 36 13.98 3.04 -8.49
C SER A 36 13.63 2.96 -7.00
N SER A 37 12.33 2.86 -6.71
CA SER A 37 11.81 2.76 -5.34
C SER A 37 10.46 2.04 -5.35
N PRO A 38 10.45 0.71 -5.53
CA PRO A 38 9.22 -0.06 -5.46
C PRO A 38 8.73 -0.14 -4.01
N LEU A 39 7.46 0.21 -3.76
CA LEU A 39 6.92 0.32 -2.40
C LEU A 39 5.74 -0.62 -2.12
N GLY A 40 5.01 -1.04 -3.14
CA GLY A 40 3.84 -1.90 -3.01
C GLY A 40 3.73 -2.90 -4.15
N ILE A 41 3.15 -4.06 -3.83
CA ILE A 41 2.88 -5.14 -4.77
C ILE A 41 1.49 -5.72 -4.51
N GLU A 42 0.74 -6.01 -5.56
CA GLU A 42 -0.56 -6.69 -5.43
C GLU A 42 -0.81 -7.58 -6.65
N ILE A 43 -1.60 -8.64 -6.45
CA ILE A 43 -1.97 -9.59 -7.49
C ILE A 43 -3.49 -9.54 -7.66
N ASP A 44 -3.93 -9.32 -8.89
CA ASP A 44 -5.37 -9.31 -9.17
C ASP A 44 -5.97 -10.72 -9.35
N THR A 45 -7.27 -10.76 -9.60
CA THR A 45 -8.02 -12.03 -9.78
C THR A 45 -7.60 -12.84 -11.02
N ALA A 46 -6.88 -12.23 -11.96
CA ALA A 46 -6.36 -12.88 -13.16
C ALA A 46 -4.88 -13.29 -13.04
N GLY A 47 -4.27 -13.11 -11.86
CA GLY A 47 -2.86 -13.41 -11.62
C GLY A 47 -1.88 -12.37 -12.19
N ARG A 48 -2.37 -11.17 -12.53
CA ARG A 48 -1.51 -10.06 -12.97
C ARG A 48 -0.90 -9.38 -11.74
N ILE A 49 0.38 -9.06 -11.83
CA ILE A 49 1.12 -8.43 -10.73
C ILE A 49 1.25 -6.94 -11.01
N TYR A 50 0.94 -6.13 -9.99
CA TYR A 50 1.04 -4.68 -10.02
C TYR A 50 2.11 -4.24 -9.04
N ILE A 51 2.95 -3.30 -9.45
CA ILE A 51 4.04 -2.76 -8.63
C ILE A 51 3.94 -1.24 -8.63
N THR A 52 3.81 -0.63 -7.47
CA THR A 52 4.01 0.82 -7.31
C THR A 52 5.50 1.11 -7.22
N ASN A 53 5.98 2.12 -7.95
CA ASN A 53 7.40 2.48 -8.02
C ASN A 53 7.54 3.98 -8.23
N GLU A 54 8.09 4.68 -7.24
CA GLU A 54 8.46 6.10 -7.29
C GLU A 54 7.33 7.06 -7.69
N HIS A 55 6.97 7.18 -8.98
CA HIS A 55 5.83 8.00 -9.46
C HIS A 55 4.83 7.19 -10.29
N ASN A 56 5.01 5.86 -10.32
CA ASN A 56 4.46 4.99 -11.34
C ASN A 56 3.80 3.74 -10.77
N ILE A 57 2.91 3.16 -11.56
CA ILE A 57 2.32 1.84 -11.34
C ILE A 57 2.65 1.00 -12.56
N PHE A 58 3.38 -0.10 -12.37
CA PHE A 58 3.73 -1.06 -13.40
C PHE A 58 2.83 -2.29 -13.31
N LEU A 59 2.43 -2.81 -14.47
CA LEU A 59 1.80 -4.11 -14.64
C LEU A 59 2.86 -5.10 -15.17
N LEU A 60 2.99 -6.25 -14.52
CA LEU A 60 3.76 -7.40 -15.00
C LEU A 60 2.80 -8.47 -15.50
N PHE A 61 2.89 -8.78 -16.79
CA PHE A 61 2.02 -9.76 -17.43
C PHE A 61 2.68 -10.32 -18.69
N ASN A 62 2.51 -11.63 -18.93
CA ASN A 62 3.04 -12.33 -20.11
C ASN A 62 4.54 -12.07 -20.37
N GLY A 63 5.37 -12.14 -19.33
CA GLY A 63 6.82 -11.96 -19.46
C GLY A 63 7.27 -10.53 -19.77
N LYS A 64 6.37 -9.54 -19.63
CA LYS A 64 6.67 -8.12 -19.85
C LYS A 64 6.24 -7.25 -18.69
N SER A 65 6.98 -6.18 -18.46
CA SER A 65 6.50 -5.02 -17.72
C SER A 65 5.77 -4.05 -18.65
N LYS A 66 4.82 -3.31 -18.09
CA LYS A 66 4.13 -2.22 -18.76
C LYS A 66 3.89 -1.09 -17.78
N LEU A 67 4.17 0.16 -18.17
CA LEU A 67 3.72 1.31 -17.39
C LEU A 67 2.20 1.42 -17.52
N MET A 68 1.50 1.28 -16.40
CA MET A 68 0.04 1.35 -16.35
C MET A 68 -0.45 2.75 -16.03
N ALA A 69 0.14 3.39 -15.02
CA ALA A 69 -0.22 4.74 -14.59
C ALA A 69 1.03 5.47 -14.06
N GLY A 70 1.01 6.80 -14.05
CA GLY A 70 2.16 7.63 -13.67
C GLY A 70 2.79 8.38 -14.84
N TYR A 71 4.03 8.84 -14.68
CA TYR A 71 4.67 9.73 -15.64
C TYR A 71 5.87 9.09 -16.34
N ASN A 72 5.98 9.33 -17.66
CA ASN A 72 7.05 8.79 -18.51
C ASN A 72 8.34 9.60 -18.48
N LEU A 73 8.35 10.82 -17.95
CA LEU A 73 9.51 11.72 -17.96
C LEU A 73 9.90 12.07 -16.52
N ASP A 74 11.05 12.71 -16.39
CA ASP A 74 11.51 13.29 -15.14
C ASP A 74 10.42 14.17 -14.49
N PRO A 75 10.09 13.99 -13.21
CA PRO A 75 9.41 15.01 -12.42
C PRO A 75 10.29 16.27 -12.22
N VAL A 76 10.65 17.02 -13.27
CA VAL A 76 11.18 18.39 -13.08
C VAL A 76 10.11 19.30 -12.46
N ASP A 77 8.83 18.93 -12.58
CA ASP A 77 7.66 19.58 -11.95
C ASP A 77 6.74 18.55 -11.23
N GLY A 78 7.24 17.34 -10.94
CA GLY A 78 6.39 16.16 -10.69
C GLY A 78 6.05 15.84 -9.23
N SER A 79 5.96 16.85 -8.38
CA SER A 79 5.25 16.75 -7.10
C SER A 79 3.73 16.93 -7.27
N ASP A 80 3.16 16.70 -8.45
CA ASP A 80 1.73 16.98 -8.68
C ASP A 80 0.83 15.74 -8.57
N TYR A 81 -0.40 15.99 -8.12
CA TYR A 81 -1.53 15.06 -8.16
C TYR A 81 -2.35 15.42 -9.38
N LYS A 82 -2.54 14.45 -10.28
CA LYS A 82 -3.40 14.63 -11.43
C LYS A 82 -4.19 13.36 -11.69
N ASN A 83 -5.51 13.49 -11.62
CA ASN A 83 -6.42 12.52 -12.20
C ASN A 83 -6.26 12.57 -13.72
N GLY A 84 -6.17 11.41 -14.34
CA GLY A 84 -5.82 11.33 -15.76
C GLY A 84 -5.66 9.90 -16.19
N THR A 85 -5.62 9.68 -17.50
CA THR A 85 -5.62 8.36 -18.08
C THR A 85 -4.20 7.86 -18.31
N GLY A 86 -3.90 6.64 -17.85
CA GLY A 86 -2.57 6.04 -17.94
C GLY A 86 -1.44 7.03 -17.62
N ILE A 87 -0.69 7.44 -18.66
CA ILE A 87 0.49 8.31 -18.54
C ILE A 87 0.17 9.80 -18.30
N ALA A 88 -1.11 10.19 -18.34
CA ALA A 88 -1.59 11.52 -17.99
C ALA A 88 -1.93 11.64 -16.50
N SER A 89 -2.05 10.51 -15.78
CA SER A 89 -2.15 10.52 -14.32
C SER A 89 -0.81 10.89 -13.68
N ARG A 90 -0.84 11.50 -12.50
CA ARG A 90 0.37 11.77 -11.70
C ARG A 90 0.18 11.24 -10.29
N PHE A 91 1.23 10.64 -9.75
CA PHE A 91 1.34 10.15 -8.38
C PHE A 91 2.65 10.69 -7.79
N SER A 92 2.70 10.81 -6.47
CA SER A 92 3.88 11.13 -5.69
C SER A 92 4.13 10.00 -4.70
N GLN A 93 5.14 9.17 -4.97
CA GLN A 93 5.51 8.02 -4.14
C GLN A 93 4.31 7.11 -3.83
N PRO A 94 3.63 6.52 -4.84
CA PRO A 94 2.56 5.59 -4.57
C PRO A 94 3.12 4.41 -3.75
N ALA A 95 2.50 4.11 -2.62
CA ALA A 95 2.92 3.11 -1.65
C ALA A 95 2.05 1.86 -1.78
N GLY A 96 1.24 1.55 -0.76
CA GLY A 96 0.33 0.42 -0.77
C GLY A 96 -0.64 0.43 -1.96
N ILE A 97 -0.89 -0.77 -2.49
CA ILE A 97 -1.89 -1.03 -3.52
C ILE A 97 -2.71 -2.25 -3.09
N ALA A 98 -4.03 -2.21 -3.28
CA ALA A 98 -4.92 -3.33 -2.97
C ALA A 98 -5.99 -3.50 -4.05
N VAL A 99 -6.37 -4.75 -4.33
CA VAL A 99 -7.43 -5.08 -5.29
C VAL A 99 -8.71 -5.48 -4.58
N ASN A 100 -9.81 -4.80 -4.89
CA ASN A 100 -11.15 -5.29 -4.57
C ASN A 100 -11.44 -6.49 -5.46
N ARG A 101 -11.48 -7.68 -4.88
CA ARG A 101 -11.62 -8.94 -5.62
C ARG A 101 -12.99 -9.13 -6.29
N SER A 102 -14.03 -8.39 -5.92
CA SER A 102 -15.36 -8.51 -6.54
C SER A 102 -15.52 -7.67 -7.82
N THR A 103 -14.94 -6.47 -7.83
CA THR A 103 -15.00 -5.52 -8.95
C THR A 103 -13.71 -5.50 -9.78
N ASN A 104 -12.67 -6.16 -9.27
CA ASN A 104 -11.28 -6.03 -9.67
C ASN A 104 -10.68 -4.62 -9.44
N SER A 105 -11.45 -3.61 -8.99
CA SER A 105 -10.96 -2.23 -8.80
C SER A 105 -9.77 -2.12 -7.86
N MET A 106 -8.78 -1.30 -8.19
CA MET A 106 -7.61 -1.06 -7.35
C MET A 106 -7.74 0.20 -6.51
N VAL A 107 -7.20 0.13 -5.31
CA VAL A 107 -7.00 1.23 -4.39
C VAL A 107 -5.50 1.43 -4.23
N ILE A 108 -5.04 2.66 -4.34
CA ILE A 108 -3.63 3.03 -4.25
C ILE A 108 -3.48 4.14 -3.23
N VAL A 109 -2.46 4.02 -2.38
CA VAL A 109 -2.03 5.09 -1.49
C VAL A 109 -1.04 5.97 -2.24
N ASP A 110 -1.43 7.21 -2.52
CA ASP A 110 -0.57 8.23 -3.11
C ASP A 110 0.12 8.99 -1.97
N MET A 111 1.07 8.29 -1.33
CA MET A 111 1.64 8.63 -0.03
C MET A 111 2.16 10.06 0.02
N GLY A 112 2.95 10.47 -0.98
CA GLY A 112 3.52 11.82 -1.05
C GLY A 112 2.48 12.93 -1.20
N ASN A 113 1.28 12.61 -1.70
CA ASN A 113 0.15 13.53 -1.80
C ASN A 113 -0.84 13.43 -0.63
N ASN A 114 -0.67 12.46 0.29
CA ASN A 114 -1.60 12.17 1.38
C ASN A 114 -3.04 11.86 0.89
N LEU A 115 -3.14 11.17 -0.24
CA LEU A 115 -4.40 10.81 -0.88
C LEU A 115 -4.57 9.31 -1.03
N ILE A 116 -5.82 8.87 -1.03
CA ILE A 116 -6.23 7.53 -1.42
C ILE A 116 -6.89 7.63 -2.79
N ARG A 117 -6.41 6.83 -3.73
CA ARG A 117 -6.72 6.91 -5.16
C ARG A 117 -7.33 5.61 -5.64
N SER A 118 -8.23 5.69 -6.61
CA SER A 118 -8.70 4.51 -7.34
C SER A 118 -7.96 4.36 -8.66
N LEU A 119 -7.85 3.12 -9.11
CA LEU A 119 -7.59 2.77 -10.49
C LEU A 119 -8.57 1.67 -10.87
N SER A 120 -9.44 1.92 -11.84
CA SER A 120 -10.24 0.86 -12.43
C SER A 120 -9.31 -0.06 -13.25
N PRO A 121 -9.50 -1.38 -13.22
CA PRO A 121 -8.92 -2.25 -14.22
C PRO A 121 -9.99 -2.74 -15.18
N TYR A 122 -9.73 -2.67 -16.48
CA TYR A 122 -9.24 -3.84 -17.21
C TYR A 122 -8.45 -3.44 -18.48
N LEU A 123 -7.47 -4.31 -18.80
CA LEU A 123 -6.72 -4.44 -20.06
C LEU A 123 -7.45 -3.86 -21.27
N ASN A 124 -6.88 -2.97 -22.06
CA ASN A 124 -5.84 -3.22 -23.07
C ASN A 124 -5.68 -1.89 -23.84
N SER A 125 -4.87 -1.83 -24.87
CA SER A 125 -4.59 -0.63 -25.66
C SER A 125 -5.78 0.34 -25.86
N PHE A 126 -5.62 1.62 -25.49
CA PHE A 126 -6.46 2.77 -25.87
C PHE A 126 -7.73 3.12 -25.06
N THR A 127 -8.07 2.49 -23.94
CA THR A 127 -9.17 3.01 -23.10
C THR A 127 -8.67 4.08 -22.12
N ASP A 128 -9.25 5.26 -22.23
CA ASP A 128 -9.05 6.46 -21.41
C ASP A 128 -9.51 6.25 -19.94
N GLU A 129 -8.87 5.34 -19.20
CA GLU A 129 -9.20 5.06 -17.80
C GLU A 129 -8.44 5.96 -16.84
N THR A 130 -9.18 6.75 -16.05
CA THR A 130 -8.65 7.77 -15.15
C THR A 130 -8.28 7.20 -13.78
N ALA A 131 -7.08 7.53 -13.29
CA ALA A 131 -6.85 7.48 -11.85
C ALA A 131 -7.86 8.43 -11.17
N GLY A 132 -8.56 7.93 -10.15
CA GLY A 132 -9.66 8.62 -9.48
C GLY A 132 -9.34 9.00 -8.05
N PHE A 133 -10.16 9.89 -7.51
CA PHE A 133 -10.15 10.29 -6.11
C PHE A 133 -11.00 9.33 -5.28
N ILE A 134 -10.46 8.84 -4.15
CA ILE A 134 -11.24 8.13 -3.13
C ILE A 134 -11.39 8.99 -1.89
N ALA A 135 -10.28 9.44 -1.29
CA ALA A 135 -10.31 10.21 -0.05
C ALA A 135 -9.03 11.01 0.19
N GLY A 136 -9.15 12.03 1.05
CA GLY A 136 -8.04 12.84 1.54
C GLY A 136 -8.06 14.26 1.00
N THR A 137 -7.35 15.17 1.67
CA THR A 137 -7.04 16.50 1.16
C THR A 137 -5.56 16.50 0.77
N LYS A 138 -5.26 16.89 -0.47
CA LYS A 138 -3.87 16.93 -0.96
C LYS A 138 -3.01 17.78 -0.01
N SER A 139 -1.94 17.18 0.48
CA SER A 139 -0.94 17.84 1.32
C SER A 139 0.39 17.12 1.13
N PHE A 140 1.52 17.83 1.11
CA PHE A 140 2.84 17.20 1.11
C PHE A 140 3.36 16.94 2.53
N VAL A 141 2.84 17.69 3.51
CA VAL A 141 3.24 17.57 4.92
C VAL A 141 2.32 16.64 5.72
N GLY A 142 1.19 16.23 5.14
CA GLY A 142 0.17 15.45 5.83
C GLY A 142 -0.73 16.28 6.74
N GLY A 143 -1.50 15.57 7.56
CA GLY A 143 -2.43 16.11 8.56
C GLY A 143 -3.41 15.04 9.01
N TRP A 144 -4.29 15.35 9.96
CA TRP A 144 -5.30 14.40 10.41
C TRP A 144 -6.67 15.06 10.55
N ALA A 145 -7.69 14.35 10.05
CA ALA A 145 -9.10 14.66 10.23
C ALA A 145 -9.92 13.45 9.78
N ASP A 146 -10.84 12.99 10.62
CA ASP A 146 -11.95 12.12 10.22
C ASP A 146 -13.06 12.97 9.54
N GLY A 147 -14.01 12.30 8.90
CA GLY A 147 -15.17 12.95 8.27
C GLY A 147 -15.34 12.55 6.81
N ALA A 148 -16.05 13.37 6.04
CA ALA A 148 -16.31 13.10 4.62
C ALA A 148 -15.00 12.91 3.84
N VAL A 149 -15.00 12.00 2.86
CA VAL A 149 -13.79 11.66 2.08
C VAL A 149 -13.09 12.86 1.45
N ALA A 150 -13.83 13.90 1.07
CA ALA A 150 -13.29 15.13 0.46
C ALA A 150 -12.59 16.08 1.45
N THR A 151 -12.83 15.95 2.75
CA THR A 151 -12.30 16.84 3.79
C THR A 151 -11.44 16.13 4.81
N ALA A 152 -11.48 14.80 4.85
CA ALA A 152 -10.61 13.99 5.66
C ALA A 152 -9.14 14.25 5.31
N LYS A 153 -8.25 14.04 6.28
CA LYS A 153 -6.80 14.21 6.12
C LYS A 153 -6.06 12.96 6.61
N PHE A 154 -4.99 12.62 5.91
CA PHE A 154 -4.06 11.55 6.23
C PHE A 154 -2.65 12.13 6.47
N ASN A 155 -1.85 11.43 7.27
CA ASN A 155 -0.50 11.81 7.62
C ASN A 155 0.50 10.71 7.20
N VAL A 156 0.99 10.88 5.99
CA VAL A 156 1.88 10.00 5.24
C VAL A 156 1.34 8.55 5.23
N PRO A 157 0.13 8.31 4.67
CA PRO A 157 -0.45 6.98 4.64
C PRO A 157 0.44 6.00 3.84
N ASP A 158 0.43 4.72 4.19
CA ASP A 158 1.36 3.74 3.60
C ASP A 158 0.63 2.49 3.09
N GLY A 159 0.24 1.57 3.99
CA GLY A 159 -0.44 0.33 3.65
C GLY A 159 -1.93 0.52 3.39
N VAL A 160 -2.49 -0.32 2.51
CA VAL A 160 -3.93 -0.33 2.21
C VAL A 160 -4.44 -1.75 2.03
N ALA A 161 -5.67 -2.00 2.47
CA ALA A 161 -6.41 -3.21 2.16
C ALA A 161 -7.86 -2.85 1.83
N VAL A 162 -8.51 -3.62 0.96
CA VAL A 162 -9.92 -3.39 0.57
C VAL A 162 -10.70 -4.70 0.59
N ASN A 163 -11.88 -4.67 1.19
CA ASN A 163 -12.76 -5.85 1.20
C ASN A 163 -13.66 -5.90 -0.05
N THR A 164 -14.37 -7.00 -0.24
CA THR A 164 -15.26 -7.19 -1.41
C THR A 164 -16.45 -6.24 -1.45
N ASN A 165 -16.81 -5.63 -0.32
CA ASN A 165 -17.88 -4.64 -0.20
C ASN A 165 -17.40 -3.22 -0.54
N GLY A 166 -16.08 -3.03 -0.72
CA GLY A 166 -15.47 -1.73 -0.99
C GLY A 166 -15.08 -0.91 0.25
N ASP A 167 -15.13 -1.49 1.46
CA ASP A 167 -14.52 -0.84 2.61
C ASP A 167 -13.00 -0.88 2.47
N ILE A 168 -12.36 0.26 2.70
CA ILE A 168 -10.91 0.43 2.56
C ILE A 168 -10.31 0.68 3.93
N TYR A 169 -9.23 -0.01 4.25
CA TYR A 169 -8.45 0.16 5.46
C TYR A 169 -7.09 0.73 5.07
N VAL A 170 -6.64 1.76 5.78
CA VAL A 170 -5.41 2.48 5.47
C VAL A 170 -4.57 2.59 6.73
N SER A 171 -3.28 2.29 6.63
CA SER A 171 -2.35 2.63 7.70
C SER A 171 -1.96 4.10 7.53
N ASP A 172 -2.34 4.91 8.50
CA ASP A 172 -1.96 6.32 8.56
C ASP A 172 -0.65 6.39 9.34
N ARG A 173 0.45 6.12 8.63
CA ARG A 173 1.75 5.74 9.20
C ARG A 173 2.25 6.76 10.21
N ASP A 174 2.38 8.02 9.80
CA ASP A 174 2.86 9.08 10.70
C ASP A 174 1.72 9.62 11.58
N GLY A 175 0.47 9.19 11.32
CA GLY A 175 -0.65 9.31 12.22
C GLY A 175 -0.72 8.23 13.31
N HIS A 176 0.13 7.19 13.29
CA HIS A 176 0.16 6.10 14.27
C HIS A 176 -1.20 5.40 14.50
N CYS A 177 -2.02 5.31 13.44
CA CYS A 177 -3.36 4.73 13.55
C CYS A 177 -3.79 4.04 12.25
N ILE A 178 -4.88 3.29 12.34
CA ILE A 178 -5.55 2.64 11.22
C ILE A 178 -6.87 3.36 10.94
N ARG A 179 -7.08 3.73 9.69
CA ARG A 179 -8.24 4.46 9.20
C ARG A 179 -9.11 3.53 8.36
N LYS A 180 -10.43 3.72 8.40
CA LYS A 180 -11.41 3.04 7.55
C LYS A 180 -12.13 4.07 6.67
N ILE A 181 -12.23 3.78 5.38
CA ILE A 181 -13.06 4.50 4.42
C ILE A 181 -14.27 3.63 4.09
N SER A 182 -15.47 4.13 4.38
CA SER A 182 -16.73 3.40 4.19
C SER A 182 -17.88 4.40 4.05
N GLY A 183 -18.79 4.17 3.11
CA GLY A 183 -19.98 5.02 2.93
C GLY A 183 -19.66 6.51 2.76
N GLY A 184 -18.58 6.84 2.05
CA GLY A 184 -18.16 8.22 1.81
C GLY A 184 -17.53 8.95 3.01
N ASN A 185 -17.19 8.24 4.07
CA ASN A 185 -16.55 8.80 5.27
C ASN A 185 -15.23 8.07 5.61
N VAL A 186 -14.29 8.81 6.17
CA VAL A 186 -13.06 8.33 6.79
C VAL A 186 -13.24 8.37 8.31
N THR A 187 -12.90 7.27 8.98
CA THR A 187 -12.97 7.11 10.44
C THR A 187 -11.69 6.48 10.97
N THR A 188 -11.27 6.86 12.17
CA THR A 188 -10.18 6.18 12.88
C THR A 188 -10.73 4.97 13.63
N ILE A 189 -10.27 3.78 13.28
CA ILE A 189 -10.79 2.53 13.88
C ILE A 189 -9.87 1.97 14.96
N ALA A 190 -8.59 2.32 14.97
CA ALA A 190 -7.64 1.94 16.01
C ALA A 190 -6.41 2.85 16.03
N GLY A 191 -5.85 3.12 17.20
CA GLY A 191 -4.74 4.07 17.36
C GLY A 191 -5.21 5.50 17.62
N THR A 192 -4.28 6.37 18.03
CA THR A 192 -4.55 7.79 18.32
C THR A 192 -3.50 8.66 17.64
N HIS A 193 -3.93 9.63 16.83
CA HIS A 193 -3.04 10.57 16.16
C HIS A 193 -2.10 11.28 17.14
N GLY A 194 -0.83 11.37 16.77
CA GLY A 194 0.21 12.00 17.60
C GLY A 194 0.65 11.22 18.84
N THR A 195 0.08 10.03 19.08
CA THR A 195 0.45 9.17 20.22
C THR A 195 0.99 7.85 19.73
N SER A 196 2.31 7.69 19.76
CA SER A 196 2.95 6.41 19.48
C SER A 196 2.99 5.50 20.72
N GLY A 197 3.03 4.19 20.48
CA GLY A 197 3.16 3.18 21.54
C GLY A 197 2.77 1.80 21.03
N ASN A 198 2.78 0.78 21.90
CA ASN A 198 2.54 -0.61 21.53
C ASN A 198 1.41 -1.28 22.33
N LYS A 199 0.53 -0.47 22.92
CA LYS A 199 -0.49 -0.96 23.86
C LYS A 199 -1.61 -1.67 23.09
N ASP A 200 -1.97 -2.87 23.53
CA ASP A 200 -3.22 -3.53 23.11
C ASP A 200 -4.43 -2.82 23.74
N GLY A 201 -5.57 -2.84 23.07
CA GLY A 201 -6.74 -2.08 23.50
C GLY A 201 -7.82 -2.06 22.44
N THR A 202 -8.92 -1.36 22.69
CA THR A 202 -10.01 -1.21 21.72
C THR A 202 -10.04 0.20 21.16
N GLY A 203 -10.11 0.33 19.84
CA GLY A 203 -10.16 1.62 19.15
C GLY A 203 -8.98 2.51 19.50
N ILE A 204 -9.29 3.74 19.93
CA ILE A 204 -8.28 4.76 20.30
C ILE A 204 -7.47 4.39 21.56
N ALA A 205 -7.91 3.41 22.37
CA ALA A 205 -7.17 2.97 23.54
C ALA A 205 -5.95 2.08 23.19
N ALA A 206 -5.91 1.52 21.98
CA ALA A 206 -4.73 0.87 21.44
C ALA A 206 -3.77 1.90 20.87
N THR A 207 -2.47 1.60 20.87
CA THR A 207 -1.45 2.44 20.24
C THR A 207 -0.54 1.64 19.29
N PHE A 208 -0.09 2.32 18.24
CA PHE A 208 0.83 1.82 17.22
C PHE A 208 2.05 2.75 17.11
N MET A 209 3.08 2.31 16.39
CA MET A 209 4.22 3.14 16.02
C MET A 209 4.54 2.93 14.55
N ASN A 210 4.22 3.94 13.74
CA ASN A 210 4.39 3.93 12.28
C ASN A 210 3.83 2.66 11.58
N PRO A 211 2.54 2.32 11.73
CA PRO A 211 1.99 1.13 11.07
C PRO A 211 2.12 1.22 9.54
N ARG A 212 2.50 0.10 8.91
CA ARG A 212 2.71 -0.01 7.45
C ARG A 212 1.75 -1.03 6.84
N GLY A 213 2.27 -2.11 6.25
CA GLY A 213 1.47 -3.09 5.52
C GLY A 213 0.28 -3.64 6.30
N LEU A 214 -0.78 -3.90 5.55
CA LEU A 214 -2.08 -4.32 6.02
C LEU A 214 -2.52 -5.57 5.27
N TYR A 215 -3.04 -6.57 5.98
CA TYR A 215 -3.56 -7.79 5.36
C TYR A 215 -4.92 -8.14 5.92
N LEU A 216 -5.95 -8.16 5.07
CA LEU A 216 -7.29 -8.66 5.43
C LEU A 216 -7.27 -10.18 5.47
N GLU A 217 -7.18 -10.74 6.68
CA GLU A 217 -7.21 -12.18 6.94
C GLU A 217 -8.63 -12.75 6.77
N SER A 218 -9.65 -11.93 7.05
CA SER A 218 -11.06 -12.25 6.82
C SER A 218 -11.91 -10.98 6.82
N SER A 219 -13.24 -11.11 6.69
CA SER A 219 -14.18 -9.99 6.83
C SER A 219 -14.17 -9.32 8.22
N THR A 220 -13.60 -9.99 9.23
CA THR A 220 -13.58 -9.52 10.63
C THR A 220 -12.18 -9.37 11.19
N SER A 221 -11.12 -9.67 10.44
CA SER A 221 -9.74 -9.67 10.92
C SER A 221 -8.81 -8.93 9.95
N LEU A 222 -8.13 -7.91 10.46
CA LEU A 222 -7.08 -7.17 9.77
C LEU A 222 -5.76 -7.34 10.52
N LEU A 223 -4.75 -7.86 9.84
CA LEU A 223 -3.38 -7.87 10.36
C LEU A 223 -2.66 -6.57 9.97
N VAL A 224 -1.80 -6.10 10.86
CA VAL A 224 -1.08 -4.83 10.75
C VAL A 224 0.40 -5.06 11.05
N ALA A 225 1.27 -4.65 10.13
CA ALA A 225 2.69 -4.49 10.39
C ALA A 225 2.90 -3.21 11.22
N ASP A 226 3.07 -3.37 12.53
CA ASP A 226 3.35 -2.27 13.46
C ASP A 226 4.87 -2.02 13.48
N TYR A 227 5.34 -1.45 12.36
CA TYR A 227 6.75 -1.38 11.96
C TYR A 227 7.67 -0.86 13.07
N GLY A 228 7.36 0.30 13.66
CA GLY A 228 8.22 0.93 14.67
C GLY A 228 8.26 0.16 15.99
N ASN A 229 7.22 -0.62 16.28
CA ASN A 229 7.18 -1.50 17.44
C ASN A 229 7.72 -2.90 17.17
N GLN A 230 8.07 -3.22 15.92
CA GLN A 230 8.59 -4.52 15.49
C GLN A 230 7.62 -5.67 15.81
N ARG A 231 6.34 -5.46 15.50
CA ARG A 231 5.25 -6.40 15.84
C ARG A 231 4.31 -6.62 14.66
N ILE A 232 3.66 -7.78 14.66
CA ILE A 232 2.39 -7.96 13.94
C ILE A 232 1.25 -7.85 14.94
N ARG A 233 0.28 -7.00 14.61
CA ARG A 233 -0.92 -6.76 15.42
C ARG A 233 -2.14 -7.22 14.63
N ARG A 234 -3.21 -7.60 15.32
CA ARG A 234 -4.50 -7.95 14.72
C ARG A 234 -5.58 -7.03 15.25
N ILE A 235 -6.39 -6.49 14.35
CA ILE A 235 -7.61 -5.74 14.64
C ILE A 235 -8.81 -6.64 14.34
N ASN A 236 -9.65 -6.85 15.34
CA ASN A 236 -10.99 -7.37 15.13
C ASN A 236 -11.86 -6.25 14.58
N LEU A 237 -12.29 -6.35 13.32
CA LEU A 237 -13.02 -5.29 12.61
C LEU A 237 -14.49 -5.13 13.06
N THR A 238 -15.00 -6.05 13.87
CA THR A 238 -16.35 -5.95 14.47
C THR A 238 -16.31 -5.18 15.79
N THR A 239 -15.26 -5.38 16.60
CA THR A 239 -15.15 -4.77 17.93
C THR A 239 -14.11 -3.65 18.02
N ASN A 240 -13.26 -3.49 17.00
CA ASN A 240 -12.06 -2.66 16.98
C ASN A 240 -11.02 -3.04 18.07
N ALA A 241 -11.08 -4.26 18.61
CA ALA A 241 -10.08 -4.74 19.55
C ALA A 241 -8.77 -5.05 18.82
N VAL A 242 -7.66 -4.50 19.35
CA VAL A 242 -6.29 -4.71 18.88
C VAL A 242 -5.58 -5.67 19.83
N THR A 243 -4.96 -6.70 19.26
CA THR A 243 -4.13 -7.68 19.99
C THR A 243 -2.79 -7.87 19.30
N THR A 244 -1.75 -8.18 20.07
CA THR A 244 -0.43 -8.53 19.54
C THR A 244 -0.40 -10.00 19.11
N VAL A 245 -0.04 -10.26 17.84
CA VAL A 245 0.08 -11.62 17.27
C VAL A 245 1.53 -12.11 17.34
N ILE A 246 2.48 -11.24 16.96
CA ILE A 246 3.91 -11.50 17.03
C ILE A 246 4.55 -10.37 17.81
N SER A 247 5.22 -10.70 18.91
CA SER A 247 5.79 -9.75 19.86
C SER A 247 7.32 -9.66 19.84
N SER A 248 8.00 -10.55 19.11
CA SER A 248 9.47 -10.62 19.04
C SER A 248 9.96 -11.34 17.78
N GLY A 249 11.25 -11.17 17.48
CA GLY A 249 11.90 -11.83 16.35
C GLY A 249 11.71 -11.11 15.01
N LEU A 250 11.15 -9.91 15.02
CA LEU A 250 11.04 -9.01 13.86
C LEU A 250 11.97 -7.80 14.03
N ASP A 251 12.38 -7.19 12.93
CA ASP A 251 13.17 -5.97 12.87
C ASP A 251 12.62 -5.08 11.74
N GLY A 252 11.61 -4.27 12.06
CA GLY A 252 10.94 -3.39 11.10
C GLY A 252 10.10 -4.15 10.06
N PRO A 253 9.03 -4.86 10.47
CA PRO A 253 8.11 -5.49 9.53
C PRO A 253 7.45 -4.41 8.67
N SER A 254 7.64 -4.46 7.35
CA SER A 254 7.16 -3.45 6.41
C SER A 254 5.85 -3.84 5.75
N ASP A 255 5.64 -5.13 5.50
CA ASP A 255 4.44 -5.69 4.89
C ASP A 255 4.27 -7.16 5.27
N LEU A 256 3.07 -7.71 5.02
CA LEU A 256 2.76 -9.10 5.34
C LEU A 256 1.63 -9.66 4.47
N CYS A 257 1.64 -10.98 4.30
CA CYS A 257 0.50 -11.71 3.77
C CYS A 257 0.35 -13.08 4.42
N VAL A 258 -0.84 -13.67 4.32
CA VAL A 258 -1.10 -15.05 4.74
C VAL A 258 -1.43 -15.90 3.53
N VAL A 259 -0.76 -17.04 3.39
CA VAL A 259 -1.01 -18.00 2.32
C VAL A 259 -1.08 -19.39 2.93
N ASN A 260 -2.21 -20.09 2.75
CA ASN A 260 -2.44 -21.43 3.29
C ASN A 260 -2.20 -21.53 4.81
N GLY A 261 -2.62 -20.51 5.56
CA GLY A 261 -2.45 -20.44 7.02
C GLY A 261 -1.04 -20.07 7.49
N GLN A 262 -0.12 -19.83 6.58
CA GLN A 262 1.24 -19.40 6.88
C GLN A 262 1.37 -17.88 6.67
N MET A 263 1.94 -17.19 7.65
CA MET A 263 2.24 -15.76 7.52
C MET A 263 3.64 -15.55 6.94
N TYR A 264 3.74 -14.69 5.93
CA TYR A 264 4.98 -14.19 5.35
C TYR A 264 5.08 -12.70 5.65
N ILE A 265 6.21 -12.26 6.18
CA ILE A 265 6.42 -10.88 6.63
C ILE A 265 7.68 -10.37 5.96
N THR A 266 7.58 -9.28 5.21
CA THR A 266 8.77 -8.54 4.79
C THR A 266 9.28 -7.77 5.98
N ASP A 267 10.53 -8.02 6.32
CA ASP A 267 11.26 -7.47 7.46
C ASP A 267 12.52 -6.80 6.89
N LEU A 268 13.16 -5.87 7.62
CA LEU A 268 14.12 -4.93 7.05
C LEU A 268 15.18 -5.57 6.15
N LEU A 269 15.66 -6.77 6.52
CA LEU A 269 16.71 -7.50 5.80
C LEU A 269 16.29 -8.92 5.38
N SER A 270 15.02 -9.30 5.54
CA SER A 270 14.60 -10.69 5.30
C SER A 270 13.10 -10.82 5.01
N VAL A 271 12.70 -11.99 4.52
CA VAL A 271 11.29 -12.42 4.57
C VAL A 271 11.18 -13.49 5.64
N LYS A 272 10.38 -13.22 6.68
CA LYS A 272 10.15 -14.17 7.77
C LYS A 272 8.87 -14.95 7.54
N LYS A 273 8.89 -16.20 7.99
CA LYS A 273 7.79 -17.17 7.84
C LYS A 273 7.38 -17.62 9.25
N TYR A 274 6.11 -17.41 9.61
CA TYR A 274 5.51 -17.75 10.91
C TYR A 274 4.28 -18.61 10.75
#